data_AF-A0A136JBW4-F1
#
_entry.id   AF-A0A136JBW4-F1
#
_cell.length_a   1.000
_cell.length_b   1.000
_cell.length_c   1.000
_cell.angle_alpha   90.00
_cell.angle_beta   90.00
_cell.angle_gamma   90.00
#
_symmetry.space_group_name_H-M   'P 1'
#
loop_
_entity.id
_entity.type
_entity.pdbx_description
1 polymer ?
#
loop_
_entity_poly.entity_id
_entity_poly.type
_entity_poly.pdbx_seq_one_letter_code
_entity_poly.pdbx_strand_id
1 'polypeptide(L)'
;MAAPFEQTQQQQQVAAPPQEKAPAAVAASGPSNGPSNGPIDHADIEDWKNRLNEVLAKPSEHVNSKSPATAQSWTNSLFGCFSPIDLCCMTWCLPCVTFGKTHHRLRKNGSMEGYEPINTTCLMFCASSCVALHWIPMSMQRADIRSRYNLAGSCLVDIATACCCGLCDLVQAEKESEQREALLRNSAGAQQYQPAEGMSYAPNA
;
A
#
# COMPACT_ATOMS: atom_id res chain seq x y z
N MET A 1 0.78 18.19 -74.73
CA MET A 1 -0.50 18.01 -74.03
C MET A 1 -0.16 17.69 -72.58
N ALA A 2 -0.21 18.72 -71.71
CA ALA A 2 0.02 18.60 -70.28
C ALA A 2 -1.34 18.66 -69.59
N ALA A 3 -1.62 17.69 -68.72
CA ALA A 3 -2.77 17.70 -67.81
C ALA A 3 -2.25 18.04 -66.40
N PRO A 4 -2.89 18.96 -65.66
CA PRO A 4 -2.49 19.29 -64.30
C PRO A 4 -3.08 18.27 -63.32
N PHE A 5 -2.22 17.71 -62.46
CA PHE A 5 -2.63 16.86 -61.34
C PHE A 5 -3.00 17.79 -60.18
N GLU A 6 -4.29 17.89 -59.87
CA GLU A 6 -4.81 18.61 -58.70
C GLU A 6 -4.26 17.97 -57.42
N GLN A 7 -3.40 18.70 -56.71
CA GLN A 7 -3.04 18.41 -55.33
C GLN A 7 -4.16 18.89 -54.41
N THR A 8 -5.03 17.97 -54.00
CA THR A 8 -5.95 18.20 -52.89
C THR A 8 -5.15 18.25 -51.58
N GLN A 9 -4.90 19.45 -51.06
CA GLN A 9 -4.45 19.64 -49.67
C GLN A 9 -5.57 19.20 -48.72
N GLN A 10 -5.45 18.01 -48.12
CA GLN A 10 -6.12 17.72 -46.86
C GLN A 10 -5.20 18.17 -45.72
N GLN A 11 -5.56 19.32 -45.17
CA GLN A 11 -5.01 19.88 -43.95
C GLN A 11 -5.34 18.94 -42.79
N GLN A 12 -4.38 18.09 -42.38
CA GLN A 12 -4.52 17.23 -41.22
C GLN A 12 -4.40 18.10 -39.96
N GLN A 13 -5.55 18.55 -39.48
CA GLN A 13 -5.73 19.21 -38.20
C GLN A 13 -5.34 18.23 -37.08
N VAL A 14 -4.17 18.43 -36.48
CA VAL A 14 -3.72 17.68 -35.31
C VAL A 14 -4.62 18.08 -34.14
N ALA A 15 -5.58 17.21 -33.82
CA ALA A 15 -6.39 17.35 -32.61
C ALA A 15 -5.49 17.21 -31.38
N ALA A 16 -5.56 18.19 -30.47
CA ALA A 16 -4.90 18.14 -29.18
C ALA A 16 -5.41 16.92 -28.37
N PRO A 17 -4.54 16.23 -27.61
CA PRO A 17 -4.98 15.13 -26.76
C PRO A 17 -5.97 15.64 -25.69
N PRO A 18 -6.98 14.82 -25.31
CA PRO A 18 -7.89 15.17 -24.23
C PRO A 18 -7.10 15.42 -22.94
N GLN A 19 -7.31 16.55 -22.29
CA GLN A 19 -6.74 16.81 -20.98
C GLN A 19 -7.36 15.83 -19.97
N GLU A 20 -6.55 14.87 -19.53
CA GLU A 20 -6.92 13.96 -18.45
C GLU A 20 -7.03 14.76 -17.16
N LYS A 21 -8.25 14.81 -16.62
CA LYS A 21 -8.57 15.49 -15.38
C LYS A 21 -7.82 14.77 -14.26
N ALA A 22 -6.88 15.46 -13.62
CA ALA A 22 -6.14 14.93 -12.48
C ALA A 22 -7.10 14.30 -11.46
N PRO A 23 -6.81 13.10 -10.92
CA PRO A 23 -7.66 12.51 -9.90
C PRO A 23 -7.71 13.46 -8.71
N ALA A 24 -8.93 13.77 -8.27
CA ALA A 24 -9.17 14.53 -7.07
C ALA A 24 -8.44 13.84 -5.91
N ALA A 25 -7.68 14.62 -5.14
CA ALA A 25 -7.06 14.17 -3.91
C ALA A 25 -8.11 13.43 -3.08
N VAL A 26 -7.85 12.15 -2.79
CA VAL A 26 -8.68 11.36 -1.88
C VAL A 26 -8.60 12.08 -0.54
N ALA A 27 -9.71 12.68 -0.13
CA ALA A 27 -9.81 13.33 1.16
C ALA A 27 -9.48 12.28 2.23
N ALA A 28 -8.47 12.55 3.04
CA ALA A 28 -8.19 11.77 4.24
C ALA A 28 -9.45 11.80 5.12
N SER A 29 -10.18 10.69 5.17
CA SER A 29 -11.23 10.50 6.15
C SER A 29 -10.55 10.46 7.53
N GLY A 30 -10.70 11.53 8.29
CA GLY A 30 -10.19 11.61 9.66
C GLY A 30 -10.80 10.51 10.56
N PRO A 31 -10.13 10.13 11.64
CA PRO A 31 -10.56 9.02 12.48
C PRO A 31 -11.83 9.38 13.24
N SER A 32 -12.83 8.49 13.18
CA SER A 32 -13.96 8.51 14.12
C SER A 32 -13.45 8.06 15.49
N ASN A 33 -13.18 9.04 16.36
CA ASN A 33 -12.92 8.82 17.78
C ASN A 33 -14.23 8.43 18.49
N GLY A 34 -14.42 7.14 18.72
CA GLY A 34 -15.33 6.60 19.73
C GLY A 34 -14.60 5.51 20.52
N PRO A 35 -14.78 5.40 21.84
CA PRO A 35 -14.06 4.40 22.63
C PRO A 35 -14.57 3.00 22.24
N SER A 36 -13.77 2.24 21.50
CA SER A 36 -14.01 0.83 21.26
C SER A 36 -13.74 0.07 22.55
N ASN A 37 -14.79 -0.36 23.26
CA ASN A 37 -14.68 -1.20 24.47
C ASN A 37 -14.34 -2.68 24.14
N GLY A 38 -13.58 -2.94 23.08
CA GLY A 38 -13.22 -4.28 22.66
C GLY A 38 -12.34 -4.32 21.41
N PRO A 39 -11.88 -5.52 21.00
CA PRO A 39 -10.95 -5.70 19.89
C PRO A 39 -11.58 -5.48 18.50
N ILE A 40 -12.90 -5.25 18.45
CA ILE A 40 -13.67 -5.12 17.20
C ILE A 40 -13.96 -3.64 16.94
N ASP A 41 -13.34 -3.12 15.88
CA ASP A 41 -13.58 -1.83 15.25
C ASP A 41 -14.47 -1.99 14.00
N HIS A 42 -15.60 -1.29 13.96
CA HIS A 42 -16.54 -1.30 12.83
C HIS A 42 -15.96 -0.65 11.57
N ALA A 43 -15.07 0.34 11.71
CA ALA A 43 -14.44 0.98 10.55
C ALA A 43 -13.59 -0.03 9.77
N ASP A 44 -12.85 -0.90 10.47
CA ASP A 44 -12.08 -1.98 9.86
C ASP A 44 -12.98 -3.01 9.16
N ILE A 45 -14.14 -3.34 9.75
CA ILE A 45 -15.09 -4.26 9.13
C ILE A 45 -15.58 -3.69 7.78
N GLU A 46 -15.98 -2.42 7.76
CA GLU A 46 -16.45 -1.79 6.53
C GLU A 46 -15.33 -1.62 5.49
N ASP A 47 -14.10 -1.31 5.91
CA ASP A 47 -12.93 -1.28 5.01
C ASP A 47 -12.71 -2.63 4.30
N TRP A 48 -12.66 -3.71 5.08
CA TRP A 48 -12.51 -5.06 4.52
C TRP A 48 -13.65 -5.46 3.59
N LYS A 49 -14.90 -5.15 3.98
CA LYS A 49 -16.09 -5.39 3.13
C LYS A 49 -15.98 -4.64 1.80
N ASN A 50 -15.62 -3.36 1.83
CA ASN A 50 -15.49 -2.55 0.62
C ASN A 50 -14.41 -3.06 -0.32
N ARG A 51 -13.23 -3.42 0.23
CA ARG A 51 -12.13 -3.98 -0.56
C ARG A 51 -12.50 -5.32 -1.20
N LEU A 52 -13.17 -6.20 -0.46
CA LEU A 52 -13.66 -7.47 -1.02
C LEU A 52 -14.68 -7.24 -2.13
N ASN A 53 -15.65 -6.34 -1.91
CA ASN A 53 -16.64 -5.99 -2.93
C ASN A 53 -16.00 -5.40 -4.20
N GLU A 54 -14.95 -4.59 -4.06
CA GLU A 54 -14.22 -4.04 -5.20
C GLU A 54 -13.54 -5.14 -6.03
N VAL A 55 -12.85 -6.07 -5.38
CA VAL A 55 -12.22 -7.21 -6.07
C VAL A 55 -13.28 -8.07 -6.78
N LEU A 56 -14.43 -8.30 -6.15
CA LEU A 56 -15.52 -9.09 -6.72
C LEU A 56 -16.27 -8.38 -7.85
N ALA A 57 -16.36 -7.05 -7.82
CA ALA A 57 -16.99 -6.27 -8.87
C ALA A 57 -16.17 -6.24 -10.17
N LYS A 58 -14.83 -6.33 -10.06
CA LYS A 58 -13.91 -6.22 -11.20
C LYS A 58 -12.77 -7.26 -11.15
N PRO A 59 -13.08 -8.57 -11.17
CA PRO A 59 -12.08 -9.62 -10.98
C PRO A 59 -11.03 -9.63 -12.11
N SER A 60 -11.45 -9.39 -13.36
CA SER A 60 -10.54 -9.36 -14.51
C SER A 60 -9.50 -8.25 -14.40
N GLU A 61 -9.90 -7.06 -13.93
CA GLU A 61 -8.99 -5.93 -13.73
C GLU A 61 -7.96 -6.25 -12.64
N HIS A 62 -8.43 -6.81 -11.52
CA HIS A 62 -7.56 -7.13 -10.40
C HIS A 62 -6.56 -8.25 -10.74
N VAL A 63 -7.01 -9.32 -11.41
CA VAL A 63 -6.15 -10.45 -11.84
C VAL A 63 -5.07 -9.99 -12.82
N ASN A 64 -5.38 -9.05 -13.71
CA ASN A 64 -4.43 -8.52 -14.68
C ASN A 64 -3.58 -7.35 -14.16
N SER A 65 -3.77 -6.95 -12.89
CA SER A 65 -3.04 -5.83 -12.30
C SER A 65 -1.55 -6.15 -12.09
N LYS A 66 -0.72 -5.15 -12.40
CA LYS A 66 0.75 -5.19 -12.30
C LYS A 66 1.25 -3.81 -11.94
N SER A 67 2.31 -3.75 -11.15
CA SER A 67 2.97 -2.50 -10.79
C SER A 67 3.55 -1.80 -12.04
N PRO A 68 3.63 -0.46 -12.07
CA PRO A 68 4.20 0.27 -13.19
C PRO A 68 5.70 -0.01 -13.36
N ALA A 69 6.26 0.31 -14.53
CA ALA A 69 7.70 0.12 -14.80
C ALA A 69 8.61 0.98 -13.90
N THR A 70 8.07 2.03 -13.28
CA THR A 70 8.77 2.88 -12.30
C THR A 70 8.76 2.31 -10.87
N ALA A 71 8.12 1.15 -10.66
CA ALA A 71 8.04 0.52 -9.36
C ALA A 71 9.42 0.02 -8.89
N GLN A 72 9.68 0.18 -7.60
CA GLN A 72 10.94 -0.19 -6.96
C GLN A 72 10.93 -1.67 -6.57
N SER A 73 12.10 -2.26 -6.39
CA SER A 73 12.21 -3.63 -5.88
C SER A 73 11.86 -3.72 -4.39
N TRP A 74 11.44 -4.92 -3.97
CA TRP A 74 11.37 -5.29 -2.56
C TRP A 74 12.78 -5.18 -1.95
N THR A 75 12.88 -4.65 -0.73
CA THR A 75 14.18 -4.51 -0.03
C THR A 75 14.53 -5.80 0.72
N ASN A 76 13.53 -6.43 1.31
CA ASN A 76 13.63 -7.69 2.02
C ASN A 76 13.39 -8.85 1.06
N SER A 77 14.23 -9.87 1.11
CA SER A 77 14.04 -11.10 0.33
C SER A 77 12.81 -11.86 0.83
N LEU A 78 12.03 -12.44 -0.11
CA LEU A 78 10.86 -13.24 0.23
C LEU A 78 11.23 -14.44 1.12
N PHE A 79 12.30 -15.16 0.79
CA PHE A 79 12.76 -16.32 1.57
C PHE A 79 13.67 -15.95 2.74
N GLY A 80 13.79 -14.65 3.06
CA GLY A 80 14.57 -14.15 4.20
C GLY A 80 13.80 -14.17 5.52
N CYS A 81 12.82 -15.05 5.68
CA CYS A 81 11.86 -15.01 6.79
C CYS A 81 12.42 -15.45 8.14
N PHE A 82 13.57 -16.15 8.18
CA PHE A 82 14.25 -16.56 9.41
C PHE A 82 15.07 -15.45 10.07
N SER A 83 15.07 -14.24 9.50
CA SER A 83 15.79 -13.08 10.03
C SER A 83 14.89 -11.84 10.07
N PRO A 84 14.51 -11.32 11.25
CA PRO A 84 14.92 -11.79 12.57
C PRO A 84 14.06 -12.99 13.06
N ILE A 85 14.63 -13.84 13.91
CA ILE A 85 14.03 -15.15 14.28
C ILE A 85 12.80 -15.00 15.18
N ASP A 86 12.75 -13.95 16.00
CA ASP A 86 11.62 -13.57 16.84
C ASP A 86 10.37 -13.31 16.00
N LEU A 87 10.50 -12.52 14.92
CA LEU A 87 9.41 -12.28 13.98
C LEU A 87 8.99 -13.58 13.30
N CYS A 88 9.94 -14.39 12.84
CA CYS A 88 9.65 -15.69 12.25
C CYS A 88 8.81 -16.58 13.18
N CYS A 89 9.24 -16.74 14.43
CA CYS A 89 8.54 -17.56 15.43
C CYS A 89 7.17 -16.98 15.78
N MET A 90 7.06 -15.66 15.92
CA MET A 90 5.78 -14.99 16.19
C MET A 90 4.80 -15.19 15.03
N THR A 91 5.23 -15.01 13.79
CA THR A 91 4.39 -15.21 12.61
C THR A 91 4.00 -16.67 12.41
N TRP A 92 4.89 -17.62 12.75
CA TRP A 92 4.57 -19.04 12.71
C TRP A 92 3.49 -19.42 13.73
N CYS A 93 3.66 -18.99 14.98
CA CYS A 93 2.74 -19.35 16.06
C CYS A 93 1.41 -18.57 15.99
N LEU A 94 1.46 -17.30 15.58
CA LEU A 94 0.35 -16.36 15.59
C LEU A 94 0.36 -15.50 14.30
N PRO A 95 0.12 -16.11 13.12
CA PRO A 95 0.16 -15.39 11.85
C PRO A 95 -0.86 -14.25 11.78
N CYS A 96 -2.01 -14.41 12.44
CA CYS A 96 -3.05 -13.40 12.55
C CYS A 96 -2.57 -12.11 13.22
N VAL A 97 -1.73 -12.20 14.25
CA VAL A 97 -1.18 -11.03 14.95
C VAL A 97 -0.21 -10.29 14.04
N THR A 98 0.67 -11.00 13.33
CA THR A 98 1.59 -10.39 12.35
C THR A 98 0.80 -9.71 11.23
N PHE A 99 -0.19 -10.41 10.67
CA PHE A 99 -1.05 -9.87 9.62
C PHE A 99 -1.78 -8.59 10.07
N GLY A 100 -2.41 -8.62 11.25
CA GLY A 100 -3.09 -7.47 11.84
C GLY A 100 -2.14 -6.32 12.22
N LYS A 101 -0.90 -6.62 12.62
CA LYS A 101 0.16 -5.62 12.88
C LYS A 101 0.50 -4.85 11.63
N THR A 102 0.78 -5.59 10.55
CA THR A 102 1.07 -4.99 9.24
C THR A 102 -0.12 -4.17 8.75
N HIS A 103 -1.36 -4.68 8.88
CA HIS A 103 -2.56 -3.94 8.48
C HIS A 103 -2.71 -2.60 9.23
N HIS A 104 -2.54 -2.61 10.56
CA HIS A 104 -2.61 -1.39 11.38
C HIS A 104 -1.60 -0.36 10.91
N ARG A 105 -0.35 -0.81 10.66
CA ARG A 105 0.70 0.06 10.11
C ARG A 105 0.33 0.64 8.75
N LEU A 106 -0.35 -0.16 7.92
CA LEU A 106 -0.72 0.22 6.57
C LEU A 106 -1.85 1.24 6.49
N ARG A 107 -2.90 1.04 7.27
CA ARG A 107 -4.19 1.72 7.05
C ARG A 107 -4.65 2.57 8.23
N LYS A 108 -4.08 2.39 9.43
CA LYS A 108 -4.44 3.18 10.62
C LYS A 108 -3.34 4.16 10.98
N ASN A 109 -2.20 3.65 11.43
CA ASN A 109 -1.12 4.51 11.88
C ASN A 109 0.25 3.86 11.67
N GLY A 110 1.08 4.49 10.83
CA GLY A 110 2.45 4.07 10.54
C GLY A 110 3.39 4.10 11.75
N SER A 111 3.09 4.91 12.78
CA SER A 111 3.84 4.96 14.04
C SER A 111 3.44 3.86 15.04
N MET A 112 2.44 3.05 14.71
CA MET A 112 1.86 2.01 15.57
C MET A 112 1.15 2.54 16.82
N GLU A 113 0.80 3.83 16.88
CA GLU A 113 -0.04 4.37 17.94
C GLU A 113 -1.43 3.71 17.93
N GLY A 114 -1.93 3.34 19.12
CA GLY A 114 -3.22 2.66 19.29
C GLY A 114 -3.27 1.23 18.74
N TYR A 115 -2.13 0.62 18.44
CA TYR A 115 -2.09 -0.77 18.00
C TYR A 115 -2.36 -1.75 19.15
N GLU A 116 -3.32 -2.65 18.93
CA GLU A 116 -3.56 -3.80 19.80
C GLU A 116 -3.27 -5.11 19.03
N PRO A 117 -2.57 -6.09 19.64
CA PRO A 117 -2.24 -7.36 18.99
C PRO A 117 -3.45 -8.15 18.49
N ILE A 118 -4.52 -8.16 19.30
CA ILE A 118 -5.81 -8.75 18.94
C ILE A 118 -6.74 -7.63 18.52
N ASN A 119 -6.84 -7.40 17.20
CA ASN A 119 -7.71 -6.41 16.58
C ASN A 119 -8.66 -7.07 15.55
N THR A 120 -9.61 -6.31 14.99
CA THR A 120 -10.55 -6.78 13.96
C THR A 120 -9.85 -7.57 12.85
N THR A 121 -8.72 -7.07 12.36
CA THR A 121 -8.01 -7.69 11.24
C THR A 121 -7.32 -8.99 11.64
N CYS A 122 -6.77 -9.08 12.86
CA CYS A 122 -6.28 -10.33 13.44
C CYS A 122 -7.40 -11.37 13.54
N LEU A 123 -8.56 -10.99 14.08
CA LEU A 123 -9.70 -11.90 14.22
C LEU A 123 -10.27 -12.35 12.86
N MET A 124 -10.37 -11.43 11.90
CA MET A 124 -10.79 -11.74 10.53
C MET A 124 -9.82 -12.71 9.85
N PHE A 125 -8.52 -12.47 9.97
CA PHE A 125 -7.51 -13.37 9.42
C PHE A 125 -7.59 -14.76 10.05
N CYS A 126 -7.74 -14.83 11.38
CA CYS A 126 -7.95 -16.10 12.08
C CYS A 126 -9.19 -16.83 11.55
N ALA A 127 -10.32 -16.14 11.40
CA ALA A 127 -11.55 -16.72 10.86
C ALA A 127 -11.39 -17.21 9.40
N SER A 128 -10.72 -16.44 8.54
CA SER A 128 -10.43 -16.84 7.16
C SER A 128 -9.49 -18.07 7.09
N SER A 129 -8.58 -18.20 8.05
CA SER A 129 -7.67 -19.34 8.17
C SER A 129 -8.41 -20.62 8.56
N CYS A 130 -9.43 -20.53 9.42
CA CYS A 130 -10.27 -21.66 9.81
C CYS A 130 -11.02 -22.31 8.64
N VAL A 131 -11.20 -21.58 7.52
CA VAL A 131 -11.85 -22.09 6.29
C VAL A 131 -10.89 -22.17 5.09
N ALA A 132 -9.57 -22.15 5.34
CA ALA A 132 -8.53 -22.22 4.31
C ALA A 132 -8.57 -21.10 3.24
N LEU A 133 -9.15 -19.95 3.57
CA LEU A 133 -9.23 -18.76 2.70
C LEU A 133 -8.27 -17.64 3.09
N HIS A 134 -7.30 -17.91 3.97
CA HIS A 134 -6.34 -16.91 4.46
C HIS A 134 -5.51 -16.23 3.35
N TRP A 135 -5.34 -16.91 2.21
CA TRP A 135 -4.55 -16.40 1.09
C TRP A 135 -5.23 -15.20 0.41
N ILE A 136 -6.56 -15.08 0.51
CA ILE A 136 -7.32 -13.94 -0.02
C ILE A 136 -6.92 -12.65 0.70
N PRO A 137 -7.13 -12.49 2.03
CA PRO A 137 -6.73 -11.27 2.72
C PRO A 137 -5.22 -11.04 2.68
N MET A 138 -4.38 -12.08 2.62
CA MET A 138 -2.93 -11.94 2.42
C MET A 138 -2.57 -11.33 1.07
N SER A 139 -3.08 -11.89 -0.02
CA SER A 139 -2.82 -11.35 -1.36
C SER A 139 -3.33 -9.91 -1.50
N MET A 140 -4.49 -9.60 -0.92
CA MET A 140 -5.03 -8.24 -0.88
C MET A 140 -4.15 -7.27 -0.08
N GLN A 141 -3.61 -7.70 1.06
CA GLN A 141 -2.71 -6.85 1.85
C GLN A 141 -1.36 -6.67 1.16
N ARG A 142 -0.84 -7.72 0.52
CA ARG A 142 0.40 -7.62 -0.26
C ARG A 142 0.25 -6.67 -1.45
N ALA A 143 -0.90 -6.69 -2.12
CA ALA A 143 -1.24 -5.73 -3.16
C ALA A 143 -1.30 -4.29 -2.62
N ASP A 144 -1.84 -4.08 -1.40
CA ASP A 144 -1.87 -2.77 -0.72
C ASP A 144 -0.46 -2.27 -0.37
N ILE A 145 0.44 -3.16 0.08
CA ILE A 145 1.86 -2.84 0.30
C ILE A 145 2.51 -2.40 -1.02
N ARG A 146 2.23 -3.09 -2.13
CA ARG A 146 2.77 -2.72 -3.45
C ARG A 146 2.29 -1.37 -3.92
N SER A 147 1.00 -1.08 -3.78
CA SER A 147 0.43 0.21 -4.21
C SER A 147 0.94 1.36 -3.31
N ARG A 148 0.92 1.18 -1.98
CA ARG A 148 1.33 2.21 -1.02
C ARG A 148 2.80 2.61 -1.15
N TYR A 149 3.67 1.64 -1.40
CA TYR A 149 5.13 1.86 -1.45
C TYR A 149 5.73 1.83 -2.85
N ASN A 150 4.89 1.79 -3.89
CA ASN A 150 5.29 1.67 -5.29
C ASN A 150 6.29 0.51 -5.52
N LEU A 151 5.94 -0.70 -5.07
CA LEU A 151 6.78 -1.90 -5.22
C LEU A 151 6.39 -2.74 -6.42
N ALA A 152 7.39 -3.34 -7.06
CA ALA A 152 7.22 -4.22 -8.22
C ALA A 152 6.46 -5.50 -7.85
N GLY A 153 5.54 -5.93 -8.71
CA GLY A 153 4.79 -7.16 -8.56
C GLY A 153 3.51 -7.20 -9.41
N SER A 154 2.72 -8.24 -9.22
CA SER A 154 1.44 -8.43 -9.90
C SER A 154 0.49 -9.23 -9.01
N CYS A 155 -0.81 -9.16 -9.29
CA CYS A 155 -1.82 -9.89 -8.53
C CYS A 155 -1.56 -11.40 -8.49
N LEU A 156 -1.18 -12.01 -9.62
CA LEU A 156 -0.87 -13.44 -9.67
C LEU A 156 0.34 -13.82 -8.81
N VAL A 157 1.37 -12.96 -8.76
CA VAL A 157 2.53 -13.18 -7.88
C VAL A 157 2.12 -13.04 -6.42
N ASP A 158 1.23 -12.09 -6.09
CA ASP A 158 0.75 -11.93 -4.73
C ASP A 158 -0.06 -13.13 -4.25
N ILE A 159 -0.97 -13.63 -5.09
CA ILE A 159 -1.75 -14.85 -4.82
C ILE A 159 -0.81 -16.05 -4.66
N ALA A 160 0.12 -16.26 -5.59
CA ALA A 160 1.06 -17.37 -5.51
C ALA A 160 1.93 -17.32 -4.25
N THR A 161 2.38 -16.12 -3.86
CA THR A 161 3.20 -15.92 -2.67
C THR A 161 2.40 -16.18 -1.39
N ALA A 162 1.17 -15.66 -1.31
CA ALA A 162 0.26 -15.88 -0.19
C ALA A 162 -0.15 -17.36 -0.03
N CYS A 163 -0.39 -18.07 -1.14
CA CYS A 163 -0.78 -19.48 -1.14
C CYS A 163 0.39 -20.43 -0.85
N CYS A 164 1.56 -20.19 -1.45
CA CYS A 164 2.66 -21.17 -1.44
C CYS A 164 3.74 -20.88 -0.38
N CYS A 165 3.83 -19.66 0.14
CA CYS A 165 4.85 -19.27 1.14
C CYS A 165 4.27 -18.27 2.16
N GLY A 166 3.13 -18.58 2.77
CA GLY A 166 2.40 -17.63 3.61
C GLY A 166 3.22 -17.05 4.79
N LEU A 167 4.04 -17.87 5.46
CA LEU A 167 4.97 -17.38 6.49
C LEU A 167 5.92 -16.31 5.92
N CYS A 168 6.51 -16.62 4.77
CA CYS A 168 7.50 -15.78 4.09
C CYS A 168 6.87 -14.45 3.67
N ASP A 169 5.66 -14.54 3.14
CA ASP A 169 4.85 -13.39 2.74
C ASP A 169 4.59 -12.44 3.92
N LEU A 170 4.07 -12.96 5.03
CA LEU A 170 3.77 -12.17 6.22
C LEU A 170 5.01 -11.53 6.84
N VAL A 171 6.11 -12.27 6.93
CA VAL A 171 7.38 -11.73 7.47
C VAL A 171 7.95 -10.65 6.54
N GLN A 172 7.96 -10.88 5.22
CA GLN A 172 8.42 -9.88 4.25
C GLN A 172 7.56 -8.62 4.31
N ALA A 173 6.23 -8.78 4.36
CA ALA A 173 5.26 -7.69 4.45
C ALA A 173 5.46 -6.83 5.71
N GLU A 174 5.66 -7.47 6.87
CA GLU A 174 5.92 -6.78 8.12
C GLU A 174 7.22 -5.99 8.07
N LYS A 175 8.32 -6.60 7.59
CA LYS A 175 9.63 -5.94 7.47
C LYS A 175 9.61 -4.77 6.50
N GLU A 176 8.96 -4.92 5.34
CA GLU A 176 8.82 -3.81 4.38
C GLU A 176 8.03 -2.66 4.97
N SER A 177 6.88 -2.94 5.59
CA SER A 177 6.04 -1.89 6.16
C SER A 177 6.74 -1.15 7.29
N GLU A 178 7.42 -1.86 8.20
CA GLU A 178 8.19 -1.24 9.30
C GLU A 178 9.32 -0.36 8.77
N GLN A 179 10.14 -0.89 7.87
CA GLN A 179 11.28 -0.16 7.31
C GLN A 179 10.82 1.10 6.56
N ARG A 180 9.75 1.00 5.78
CA ARG A 180 9.28 2.12 4.94
C ARG A 180 8.57 3.20 5.75
N GLU A 181 7.73 2.85 6.72
CA GLU A 181 7.16 3.85 7.61
C GLU A 181 8.24 4.56 8.44
N ALA A 182 9.29 3.85 8.85
CA ALA A 182 10.43 4.48 9.52
C ALA A 182 11.14 5.50 8.63
N LEU A 183 11.37 5.18 7.36
CA LEU A 183 11.95 6.12 6.38
C LEU A 183 11.06 7.34 6.16
N LEU A 184 9.75 7.13 5.96
CA LEU A 184 8.78 8.21 5.76
C LEU A 184 8.75 9.19 6.96
N ARG A 185 8.76 8.64 8.19
CA ARG A 185 8.83 9.45 9.42
C ARG A 185 10.11 10.27 9.52
N ASN A 186 11.25 9.66 9.19
CA ASN A 186 12.54 10.36 9.22
C ASN A 186 12.62 11.47 8.15
N SER A 187 12.07 11.23 6.96
CA SER A 187 12.00 12.26 5.92
C SER A 187 11.08 13.43 6.29
N ALA A 188 9.96 13.16 6.97
CA ALA A 188 9.05 14.21 7.44
C ALA A 188 9.68 15.09 8.53
N GLY A 189 10.48 14.51 9.43
CA GLY A 189 11.22 15.26 10.46
C GLY A 189 12.34 16.14 9.89
N ALA A 190 12.97 15.74 8.79
CA ALA A 190 14.03 16.52 8.14
C ALA A 190 13.51 17.78 7.41
N GLN A 191 12.21 17.87 7.13
CA GLN A 191 11.59 19.06 6.50
C GLN A 191 11.06 20.09 7.52
N GLN A 192 11.19 19.86 8.82
CA GLN A 192 10.82 20.84 9.85
C GLN A 192 11.90 21.94 9.98
N TYR A 193 11.77 22.97 9.13
CA TYR A 193 12.28 24.35 9.22
C TYR A 193 13.33 24.69 10.31
N GLN A 194 14.58 24.95 9.88
CA GLN A 194 15.51 25.79 10.64
C GLN A 194 15.20 27.27 10.35
N PRO A 195 14.86 28.12 11.34
CA PRO A 195 14.88 29.55 11.14
C PRO A 195 16.32 30.01 10.86
N ALA A 196 16.50 30.83 9.83
CA ALA A 196 17.79 31.42 9.50
C ALA A 196 18.34 32.25 10.68
N GLU A 197 19.59 31.99 11.08
CA GLU A 197 20.30 32.83 12.04
C GLU A 197 20.27 34.29 11.57
N GLY A 198 19.87 35.19 12.48
CA GLY A 198 19.52 36.56 12.17
C GLY A 198 20.63 37.32 11.43
N MET A 199 20.27 37.94 10.31
CA MET A 199 21.12 38.93 9.64
C MET A 199 21.27 40.15 10.54
N SER A 200 22.41 40.23 11.24
CA SER A 200 22.87 41.44 11.94
C SER A 200 23.35 42.45 10.90
N TYR A 201 22.62 43.56 10.73
CA TYR A 201 23.12 44.71 9.99
C TYR A 201 24.09 45.52 10.86
N ALA A 202 25.36 45.56 10.46
CA ALA A 202 26.30 46.53 10.99
C ALA A 202 25.97 47.92 10.37
N PRO A 203 25.70 48.96 11.16
CA PRO A 203 25.59 50.31 10.61
C PRO A 203 26.97 50.76 10.15
N ASN A 204 27.10 51.07 8.86
CA ASN A 204 28.28 51.74 8.33
C ASN A 204 28.15 53.25 8.57
N ALA A 205 29.11 53.76 9.36
CA ALA A 205 29.56 55.15 9.54
C ALA A 205 28.50 56.23 9.87
#